data_AF-A0A1I0XIX4-F1
#
_entry.id   AF-A0A1I0XIX4-F1
#
_cell.length_a   1.000
_cell.length_b   1.000
_cell.length_c   1.000
_cell.angle_alpha   90.00
_cell.angle_beta   90.00
_cell.angle_gamma   90.00
#
_symmetry.space_group_name_H-M   'P 1'
#
loop_
_entity.id
_entity.type
_entity.pdbx_description
1 polymer ?
#
loop_
_entity_poly.entity_id
_entity_poly.type
_entity_poly.pdbx_seq_one_letter_code
_entity_poly.pdbx_strand_id
1 'polypeptide(L)'
;MNDRAKLERVRFVTAHFEYLQGLATVPVLIWVGLAMAYAGDWINGWVVLAATPPLALAAIAALAHYRRTYGQVRQPETKAHKGVLLWPTAAVIAVMLLVGSLNLTLPIGVEGLVLAGAALAGAWFLRPLAPAMLLVSMAALIVSLLPLGGPDGPHPLSDTEMWILALCGAGAVVQVWGHLLLRRTLGAREATSA
;
A
#
# COMPACT_ATOMS: atom_id res chain seq x y z
N MET A 1 0.20 -2.72 -29.77
CA MET A 1 -0.46 -2.58 -28.45
C MET A 1 -1.40 -1.37 -28.54
N ASN A 2 -2.72 -1.59 -28.54
CA ASN A 2 -3.75 -0.64 -29.02
C ASN A 2 -3.66 0.77 -28.39
N ASP A 3 -3.77 1.82 -29.22
CA ASP A 3 -3.79 3.23 -28.80
C ASP A 3 -4.81 3.52 -27.69
N ARG A 4 -5.93 2.80 -27.70
CA ARG A 4 -6.96 2.87 -26.65
C ARG A 4 -6.43 2.49 -25.26
N ALA A 5 -5.65 1.42 -25.14
CA ALA A 5 -5.10 0.98 -23.86
C ALA A 5 -4.04 1.95 -23.33
N LYS A 6 -3.26 2.57 -24.23
CA LYS A 6 -2.31 3.64 -23.88
C LYS A 6 -3.05 4.88 -23.37
N LEU A 7 -4.14 5.25 -24.05
CA LEU A 7 -4.97 6.41 -23.69
C LEU A 7 -5.70 6.21 -22.36
N GLU A 8 -6.25 5.02 -22.11
CA GLU A 8 -6.85 4.63 -20.82
C GLU A 8 -5.83 4.69 -19.68
N ARG A 9 -4.59 4.20 -19.91
CA ARG A 9 -3.52 4.30 -18.91
C ARG A 9 -3.15 5.74 -18.59
N VAL A 10 -3.04 6.61 -19.60
CA VAL A 10 -2.76 8.04 -19.36
C VAL A 10 -3.90 8.69 -18.58
N ARG A 11 -5.17 8.45 -18.95
CA ARG A 11 -6.34 8.95 -18.21
C ARG A 11 -6.35 8.50 -16.76
N PHE A 12 -6.03 7.23 -16.51
CA PHE A 12 -5.92 6.69 -15.15
C PHE A 12 -4.82 7.40 -14.36
N VAL A 13 -3.61 7.54 -14.92
CA VAL A 13 -2.47 8.18 -14.24
C VAL A 13 -2.75 9.65 -13.94
N THR A 14 -3.40 10.38 -14.85
CA THR A 14 -3.77 11.78 -14.61
C THR A 14 -4.87 11.92 -13.56
N ALA A 15 -5.84 11.00 -13.53
CA ALA A 15 -6.93 11.03 -12.55
C ALA A 15 -6.47 10.63 -11.14
N HIS A 16 -5.48 9.74 -11.04
CA HIS A 16 -4.99 9.20 -9.78
C HIS A 16 -3.56 9.66 -9.44
N PHE A 17 -3.15 10.82 -9.97
CA PHE A 17 -1.75 11.24 -9.90
C PHE A 17 -1.21 11.31 -8.47
N GLU A 18 -1.95 11.91 -7.52
CA GLU A 18 -1.53 12.00 -6.12
C GLU A 18 -1.40 10.61 -5.47
N TYR A 19 -2.31 9.69 -5.78
CA TYR A 19 -2.26 8.32 -5.25
C TYR A 19 -1.08 7.51 -5.78
N LEU A 20 -0.59 7.84 -6.97
CA LEU A 20 0.57 7.19 -7.58
C LEU A 20 1.90 7.82 -7.12
N GLN A 21 1.87 8.83 -6.24
CA GLN A 21 3.05 9.43 -5.62
C GLN A 21 3.62 8.55 -4.50
N GLY A 22 3.74 7.24 -4.75
CA GLY A 22 4.03 6.29 -3.70
C GLY A 22 5.35 6.50 -2.96
N LEU A 23 6.35 7.15 -3.59
CA LEU A 23 7.59 7.52 -2.88
C LEU A 23 7.38 8.52 -1.74
N ALA A 24 6.32 9.33 -1.77
CA ALA A 24 5.98 10.24 -0.67
C ALA A 24 5.31 9.49 0.49
N THR A 25 4.59 8.41 0.19
CA THR A 25 3.84 7.61 1.18
C THR A 25 4.70 6.52 1.83
N VAL A 26 5.66 5.95 1.09
CA VAL A 26 6.53 4.86 1.58
C VAL A 26 7.25 5.22 2.89
N PRO A 27 7.84 6.42 3.07
CA PRO A 27 8.47 6.78 4.33
C PRO A 27 7.51 6.74 5.53
N VAL A 28 6.24 7.12 5.32
CA VAL A 28 5.20 7.04 6.35
C VAL A 28 4.89 5.58 6.68
N LEU A 29 4.74 4.72 5.68
CA LEU A 29 4.51 3.28 5.88
C LEU A 29 5.68 2.61 6.60
N ILE A 30 6.92 2.99 6.27
CA ILE A 30 8.11 2.52 6.98
C ILE A 30 8.07 2.96 8.43
N TRP A 31 7.74 4.23 8.70
CA TRP A 31 7.67 4.73 10.08
C TRP A 31 6.59 4.02 10.90
N VAL A 32 5.39 3.82 10.33
CA VAL A 32 4.32 3.03 10.97
C VAL A 32 4.78 1.59 11.22
N GLY A 33 5.47 0.97 10.25
CA GLY A 33 6.03 -0.36 10.41
C GLY A 33 7.07 -0.43 11.55
N LEU A 34 7.96 0.55 11.66
CA LEU A 34 8.90 0.64 12.79
C LEU A 34 8.16 0.80 14.13
N ALA A 35 7.10 1.60 14.18
CA ALA A 35 6.29 1.75 15.39
C ALA A 35 5.63 0.43 15.82
N MET A 36 5.15 -0.38 14.86
CA MET A 36 4.60 -1.70 15.15
C MET A 36 5.67 -2.72 15.55
N ALA A 37 6.85 -2.68 14.92
CA ALA A 37 7.98 -3.51 15.31
C ALA A 37 8.45 -3.20 16.75
N TYR A 38 8.38 -1.93 17.17
CA TYR A 38 8.61 -1.54 18.56
C TYR A 38 7.50 -2.04 19.48
N ALA A 39 6.23 -1.90 19.09
CA ALA A 39 5.10 -2.40 19.88
C ALA A 39 5.17 -3.93 20.09
N GLY A 40 5.68 -4.67 19.10
CA GLY A 40 5.95 -6.11 19.19
C GLY A 40 7.26 -6.48 19.90
N ASP A 41 7.98 -5.52 20.49
CA ASP A 41 9.25 -5.70 21.20
C ASP A 41 10.41 -6.27 20.35
N TRP A 42 10.37 -6.06 19.03
CA TRP A 42 11.44 -6.52 18.11
C TRP A 42 12.61 -5.54 18.01
N ILE A 43 12.33 -4.27 18.27
CA ILE A 43 13.32 -3.19 18.21
C ILE A 43 13.15 -2.25 19.39
N ASN A 44 14.20 -1.50 19.71
CA ASN A 44 14.14 -0.49 20.77
C ASN A 44 13.46 0.80 20.26
N GLY A 45 12.64 1.44 21.10
CA GLY A 45 11.89 2.65 20.77
C GLY A 45 12.76 3.83 20.31
N TRP A 46 14.03 3.91 20.72
CA TRP A 46 14.93 4.96 20.21
C TRP A 46 15.12 4.87 18.70
N VAL A 47 15.04 3.67 18.10
CA VAL A 47 15.16 3.46 16.65
C VAL A 47 14.01 4.16 15.92
N VAL A 48 12.79 4.08 16.46
CA VAL A 48 11.61 4.75 15.90
C VAL A 48 11.80 6.27 15.90
N LEU A 49 12.31 6.83 17.01
CA LEU A 49 12.59 8.25 17.15
C LEU A 49 13.73 8.71 16.23
N ALA A 50 14.82 7.94 16.16
CA ALA A 50 15.98 8.23 15.31
C ALA A 50 15.62 8.15 13.81
N ALA A 51 14.67 7.30 13.44
CA ALA A 51 14.20 7.18 12.06
C ALA A 51 13.24 8.31 11.64
N THR A 52 12.62 9.04 12.57
CA THR A 52 11.65 10.10 12.24
C THR A 52 12.24 11.21 11.36
N PRO A 53 13.38 11.85 11.70
CA PRO A 53 13.95 12.91 10.86
C PRO A 53 14.29 12.47 9.42
N PRO A 54 15.03 11.37 9.18
CA PRO A 54 15.36 10.98 7.81
C PRO A 54 14.13 10.55 7.01
N LEU A 55 13.12 9.91 7.61
CA LEU A 55 11.88 9.54 6.92
C LEU A 55 11.03 10.76 6.57
N ALA A 56 10.93 11.74 7.47
CA ALA A 56 10.25 13.00 7.19
C ALA A 56 10.93 13.77 6.05
N LEU A 57 12.27 13.85 6.08
CA LEU A 57 13.05 14.46 5.00
C LEU A 57 12.88 13.71 3.67
N ALA A 58 12.85 12.38 3.69
CA ALA A 58 12.62 11.57 2.50
C ALA A 58 11.22 11.83 1.90
N ALA A 59 10.18 11.93 2.72
CA ALA A 59 8.83 12.27 2.26
C ALA A 59 8.78 13.68 1.62
N ILE A 60 9.40 14.67 2.26
CA ILE A 60 9.49 16.04 1.73
C ILE A 60 10.28 16.06 0.42
N ALA A 61 11.42 15.35 0.35
CA ALA A 61 12.24 15.25 -0.84
C ALA A 61 11.50 14.56 -1.99
N ALA A 62 10.73 13.51 -1.70
CA ALA A 62 9.88 12.85 -2.68
C ALA A 62 8.79 13.79 -3.22
N LEU A 63 8.10 14.53 -2.35
CA LEU A 63 7.11 15.54 -2.76
C LEU A 63 7.75 16.65 -3.62
N ALA A 64 8.92 17.13 -3.22
CA ALA A 64 9.67 18.11 -4.00
C ALA A 64 10.09 17.57 -5.37
N HIS A 65 10.53 16.30 -5.43
CA HIS A 65 10.84 15.61 -6.68
C HIS A 65 9.61 15.53 -7.59
N TYR A 66 8.45 15.07 -7.09
CA TYR A 66 7.23 15.00 -7.90
C TYR A 66 6.80 16.36 -8.43
N ARG A 67 6.87 17.41 -7.60
CA ARG A 67 6.56 18.78 -8.02
C ARG A 67 7.50 19.29 -9.10
N ARG A 68 8.80 18.99 -8.99
CA ARG A 68 9.82 19.42 -9.96
C ARG A 68 9.73 18.66 -11.29
N THR A 69 9.50 17.35 -11.24
CA THR A 69 9.53 16.50 -12.42
C THR A 69 8.21 16.50 -13.20
N TYR A 70 7.07 16.56 -12.51
CA TYR A 70 5.75 16.42 -13.16
C TYR A 70 4.87 17.66 -13.05
N GLY A 71 5.32 18.69 -12.33
CA GLY A 71 4.55 19.92 -12.09
C GLY A 71 3.36 19.72 -11.14
N GLN A 72 2.44 20.70 -11.13
CA GLN A 72 1.17 20.62 -10.41
C GLN A 72 0.09 20.06 -11.34
N VAL A 73 -0.10 18.74 -11.33
CA VAL A 73 -1.24 18.12 -12.01
C VAL A 73 -2.50 18.50 -11.23
N ARG A 74 -3.27 19.48 -11.73
CA ARG A 74 -4.59 19.80 -11.19
C ARG A 74 -5.49 18.59 -11.40
N GLN A 75 -5.84 17.90 -10.31
CA GLN A 75 -6.89 16.91 -10.37
C GLN A 75 -8.20 17.60 -10.75
N PRO A 76 -9.05 16.97 -11.58
CA PRO A 76 -10.41 17.46 -11.76
C PRO A 76 -11.10 17.44 -10.39
N GLU A 77 -11.49 18.62 -9.88
CA GLU A 77 -12.25 18.76 -8.63
C GLU A 77 -13.62 18.09 -8.79
N THR A 78 -13.69 16.79 -8.52
CA THR A 78 -14.96 16.13 -8.23
C THR A 78 -14.94 15.78 -6.75
N LYS A 79 -15.82 16.43 -5.97
CA LYS A 79 -15.97 16.22 -4.52
C LYS A 79 -16.16 14.74 -4.12
N ALA A 80 -16.53 13.88 -5.07
CA ALA A 80 -16.64 12.43 -4.89
C ALA A 80 -15.29 11.68 -4.83
N HIS A 81 -14.21 12.19 -5.44
CA HIS A 81 -12.96 11.41 -5.62
C HIS A 81 -12.13 11.21 -4.35
N LYS A 82 -12.23 12.11 -3.36
CA LYS A 82 -11.50 11.96 -2.08
C LYS A 82 -12.08 10.86 -1.19
N GLY A 83 -13.36 10.51 -1.35
CA GLY A 83 -14.00 9.43 -0.59
C GLY A 83 -13.71 8.04 -1.15
N VAL A 84 -13.57 7.91 -2.47
CA VAL A 84 -13.58 6.60 -3.16
C VAL A 84 -12.48 5.63 -2.70
N LEU A 85 -11.36 6.11 -2.14
CA LEU A 85 -10.28 5.24 -1.64
C LEU A 85 -10.15 5.17 -0.12
N LEU A 86 -10.50 6.24 0.61
CA LEU A 86 -10.52 6.21 2.07
C LEU A 86 -11.52 5.18 2.59
N TRP A 87 -12.68 5.05 1.94
CA TRP A 87 -13.71 4.09 2.33
C TRP A 87 -13.25 2.63 2.21
N PRO A 88 -12.67 2.17 1.08
CA PRO A 88 -12.10 0.83 0.99
C PRO A 88 -11.03 0.54 2.04
N THR A 89 -10.07 1.43 2.25
CA THR A 89 -9.00 1.20 3.25
C THR A 89 -9.57 1.19 4.66
N ALA A 90 -10.48 2.11 4.99
CA ALA A 90 -11.17 2.14 6.27
C ALA A 90 -12.04 0.88 6.49
N ALA A 91 -12.71 0.39 5.44
CA ALA A 91 -13.49 -0.84 5.51
C ALA A 91 -12.61 -2.05 5.79
N VAL A 92 -11.44 -2.16 5.14
CA VAL A 92 -10.47 -3.22 5.42
C VAL A 92 -10.01 -3.16 6.88
N ILE A 93 -9.61 -1.97 7.36
CA ILE A 93 -9.20 -1.78 8.77
C ILE A 93 -10.34 -2.15 9.73
N ALA A 94 -11.57 -1.73 9.44
CA ALA A 94 -12.73 -2.07 10.27
C ALA A 94 -12.99 -3.58 10.33
N VAL A 95 -12.84 -4.29 9.21
CA VAL A 95 -12.94 -5.75 9.17
C VAL A 95 -11.82 -6.39 9.98
N MET A 96 -10.56 -5.93 9.87
CA MET A 96 -9.46 -6.44 10.69
C MET A 96 -9.71 -6.26 12.18
N LEU A 97 -10.17 -5.07 12.60
CA LEU A 97 -10.49 -4.80 14.00
C LEU A 97 -11.63 -5.68 14.50
N LEU A 98 -12.64 -5.92 13.66
CA LEU A 98 -13.73 -6.84 14.00
C LEU A 98 -13.20 -8.27 14.16
N VAL A 99 -12.37 -8.75 13.23
CA VAL A 99 -11.75 -10.09 13.32
C VAL A 99 -10.91 -10.21 14.60
N GLY A 100 -10.07 -9.22 14.90
CA GLY A 100 -9.27 -9.21 16.13
C GLY A 100 -10.13 -9.23 17.40
N SER A 101 -11.31 -8.58 17.38
CA SER A 101 -12.23 -8.59 18.53
C SER A 101 -12.86 -9.96 18.82
N LEU A 102 -12.87 -10.87 17.84
CA LEU A 102 -13.43 -12.21 17.98
C LEU A 102 -12.48 -13.20 18.66
N ASN A 103 -11.22 -12.82 18.94
CA ASN A 103 -10.21 -13.66 19.60
C ASN A 103 -10.12 -15.08 19.02
N LEU A 104 -10.12 -15.19 17.69
CA LEU A 104 -10.10 -16.47 16.98
C LEU A 104 -8.72 -17.13 17.14
N THR A 105 -8.67 -18.30 17.78
CA THR A 105 -7.45 -19.12 17.88
C THR A 105 -7.43 -20.14 16.75
N LEU A 106 -7.21 -19.67 15.53
CA LEU A 106 -7.11 -20.52 14.35
C LEU A 106 -5.64 -20.70 13.94
N PRO A 107 -5.28 -21.88 13.39
CA PRO A 107 -3.95 -22.10 12.83
C PRO A 107 -3.74 -21.35 11.50
N ILE A 108 -4.77 -20.68 10.99
CA ILE A 108 -4.73 -19.83 9.79
C ILE A 108 -4.96 -18.37 10.16
N GLY A 109 -4.26 -17.46 9.48
CA GLY A 109 -4.35 -16.01 9.70
C GLY A 109 -5.55 -15.39 8.98
N VAL A 110 -6.66 -15.19 9.69
CA VAL A 110 -7.88 -14.61 9.11
C VAL A 110 -7.64 -13.19 8.59
N GLU A 111 -6.81 -12.43 9.30
CA GLU A 111 -6.40 -11.07 8.94
C GLU A 111 -5.68 -11.05 7.58
N GLY A 112 -4.78 -11.98 7.35
CA GLY A 112 -4.10 -12.06 6.06
C GLY A 112 -5.02 -12.55 4.93
N LEU A 113 -6.06 -13.34 5.21
CA LEU A 113 -7.11 -13.66 4.24
C LEU A 113 -7.93 -12.41 3.86
N VAL A 114 -8.25 -11.56 4.84
CA VAL A 114 -8.92 -10.26 4.59
C VAL A 114 -8.02 -9.37 3.72
N LEU A 115 -6.71 -9.30 4.00
CA LEU A 115 -5.75 -8.57 3.15
C LEU A 115 -5.73 -9.13 1.73
N ALA A 116 -5.70 -10.46 1.58
CA ALA A 116 -5.69 -11.12 0.29
C ALA A 116 -6.95 -10.82 -0.52
N GLY A 117 -8.12 -10.89 0.11
CA GLY A 117 -9.40 -10.55 -0.51
C GLY A 117 -9.51 -9.08 -0.89
N ALA A 118 -9.07 -8.17 -0.02
CA ALA A 118 -9.04 -6.74 -0.30
C ALA A 118 -8.11 -6.39 -1.48
N ALA A 119 -6.93 -7.00 -1.52
CA ALA A 119 -5.98 -6.82 -2.62
C ALA A 119 -6.53 -7.40 -3.93
N LEU A 120 -7.20 -8.55 -3.90
CA LEU A 120 -7.85 -9.14 -5.08
C LEU A 120 -8.98 -8.24 -5.63
N ALA A 121 -9.83 -7.71 -4.74
CA ALA A 121 -10.85 -6.74 -5.12
C ALA A 121 -10.19 -5.48 -5.72
N GLY A 122 -9.12 -4.98 -5.09
CA GLY A 122 -8.31 -3.87 -5.61
C GLY A 122 -7.75 -4.12 -7.00
N ALA A 123 -7.28 -5.34 -7.29
CA ALA A 123 -6.78 -5.72 -8.61
C ALA A 123 -7.87 -5.63 -9.70
N TRP A 124 -9.12 -5.94 -9.34
CA TRP A 124 -10.26 -5.85 -10.26
C TRP A 124 -10.62 -4.39 -10.59
N PHE A 125 -10.67 -3.53 -9.58
CA PHE A 125 -11.08 -2.12 -9.74
C PHE A 125 -9.94 -1.21 -10.24
N LEU A 126 -8.69 -1.49 -9.87
CA LEU A 126 -7.52 -0.69 -10.20
C LEU A 126 -6.58 -1.44 -11.14
N ARG A 127 -7.09 -1.78 -12.33
CA ARG A 127 -6.39 -2.64 -13.32
C ARG A 127 -4.91 -2.30 -13.57
N PRO A 128 -4.47 -1.03 -13.67
CA PRO A 128 -3.05 -0.72 -13.86
C PRO A 128 -2.14 -1.11 -12.68
N LEU A 129 -2.72 -1.22 -11.47
CA LEU A 129 -2.06 -1.68 -10.25
C LEU A 129 -2.25 -3.19 -9.99
N ALA A 130 -3.04 -3.89 -10.82
CA ALA A 130 -3.35 -5.30 -10.65
C ALA A 130 -2.13 -6.20 -10.44
N PRO A 131 -0.98 -6.04 -11.15
CA PRO A 131 0.16 -6.92 -10.93
C PRO A 131 0.69 -6.86 -9.49
N ALA A 132 0.79 -5.66 -8.90
CA ALA A 132 1.23 -5.51 -7.52
C ALA A 132 0.17 -6.01 -6.53
N MET A 133 -1.10 -5.71 -6.79
CA MET A 133 -2.22 -6.16 -5.96
C MET A 133 -2.35 -7.69 -5.95
N LEU A 134 -2.17 -8.35 -7.10
CA LEU A 134 -2.16 -9.81 -7.20
C LEU A 134 -0.96 -10.41 -6.48
N LEU A 135 0.23 -9.81 -6.61
CA LEU A 135 1.42 -10.26 -5.89
C LEU A 135 1.19 -10.19 -4.36
N VAL A 136 0.68 -9.06 -3.88
CA VAL A 136 0.33 -8.88 -2.46
C VAL A 136 -0.75 -9.87 -2.04
N SER A 137 -1.79 -10.06 -2.85
CA SER A 137 -2.87 -11.01 -2.57
C SER A 137 -2.36 -12.45 -2.44
N MET A 138 -1.50 -12.87 -3.36
CA MET A 138 -0.90 -14.20 -3.32
C MET A 138 0.05 -14.39 -2.15
N ALA A 139 0.90 -13.40 -1.86
CA ALA A 139 1.79 -13.46 -0.71
C ALA A 139 0.98 -13.53 0.60
N ALA A 140 -0.04 -12.70 0.76
CA ALA A 140 -0.92 -12.69 1.93
C ALA A 140 -1.66 -14.03 2.06
N LEU A 141 -2.21 -14.58 0.98
CA LEU A 141 -2.90 -15.87 0.99
C LEU A 141 -1.97 -17.00 1.40
N ILE A 142 -0.77 -17.08 0.81
CA ILE A 142 0.21 -18.12 1.13
C ILE A 142 0.61 -18.05 2.61
N VAL A 143 0.98 -16.85 3.09
CA VAL A 143 1.38 -16.66 4.49
C VAL A 143 0.26 -17.01 5.45
N SER A 144 -0.99 -16.64 5.12
CA SER A 144 -2.15 -16.87 6.00
C SER A 144 -2.58 -18.33 6.11
N LEU A 145 -2.35 -19.12 5.07
CA LEU A 145 -2.71 -20.53 5.04
C LEU A 145 -1.63 -21.42 5.66
N LEU A 146 -0.42 -20.89 5.88
CA LEU A 146 0.65 -21.61 6.54
C LEU A 146 0.42 -21.59 8.07
N PRO A 147 0.50 -22.74 8.76
CA PRO A 147 0.34 -22.81 10.21
C PRO A 147 1.60 -22.34 10.94
N LEU A 148 1.91 -21.04 10.83
CA LEU A 148 3.13 -20.44 11.36
C LEU A 148 3.17 -20.42 12.90
N GLY A 149 2.02 -20.51 13.56
CA GLY A 149 1.90 -20.65 15.01
C GLY A 149 2.08 -22.09 15.52
N GLY A 150 2.26 -23.05 14.61
CA GLY A 150 2.17 -24.48 14.90
C GLY A 150 0.74 -25.03 14.75
N PRO A 151 0.55 -26.36 14.93
CA PRO A 151 -0.75 -27.01 14.71
C PRO A 151 -1.89 -26.50 15.60
N ASP A 152 -1.56 -26.12 16.83
CA ASP A 152 -2.52 -25.70 17.87
C ASP A 152 -2.30 -24.26 18.36
N GLY A 153 -1.30 -23.57 17.81
CA GLY A 153 -0.95 -22.21 18.22
C GLY A 153 -1.64 -21.14 17.36
N PRO A 154 -1.91 -19.95 17.92
CA PRO A 154 -2.51 -18.85 17.16
C PRO A 154 -1.57 -18.41 16.04
N HIS A 155 -2.15 -18.12 14.89
CA HIS A 155 -1.38 -17.61 13.76
C HIS A 155 -0.75 -16.24 14.11
N PRO A 156 0.53 -15.97 13.82
CA PRO A 156 1.19 -14.72 14.19
C PRO A 156 0.55 -13.45 13.63
N LEU A 157 -0.14 -13.54 12.49
CA LEU A 157 -0.92 -12.41 11.93
C LEU A 157 -2.15 -12.02 12.76
N SER A 158 -2.53 -12.81 13.75
CA SER A 158 -3.61 -12.44 14.68
C SER A 158 -3.17 -11.38 15.70
N ASP A 159 -1.85 -11.21 15.89
CA ASP A 159 -1.32 -10.11 16.68
C ASP A 159 -1.47 -8.78 15.94
N THR A 160 -1.84 -7.72 16.68
CA THR A 160 -2.22 -6.44 16.08
C THR A 160 -1.06 -5.79 15.34
N GLU A 161 0.11 -5.86 15.94
CA GLU A 161 1.37 -5.37 15.41
C GLU A 161 1.71 -6.06 14.09
N MET A 162 1.44 -7.36 14.00
CA MET A 162 1.80 -8.23 12.87
C MET A 162 0.94 -7.99 11.64
N TRP A 163 -0.39 -7.91 11.78
CA TRP A 163 -1.23 -7.60 10.62
C TRP A 163 -1.07 -6.14 10.16
N ILE A 164 -0.80 -5.19 11.07
CA ILE A 164 -0.50 -3.81 10.68
C ILE A 164 0.84 -3.75 9.93
N LEU A 165 1.86 -4.48 10.37
CA LEU A 165 3.13 -4.65 9.64
C LEU A 165 2.89 -5.22 8.24
N ALA A 166 2.09 -6.28 8.12
CA ALA A 166 1.74 -6.88 6.85
C ALA A 166 1.01 -5.89 5.93
N LEU A 167 0.06 -5.12 6.46
CA LEU A 167 -0.65 -4.05 5.74
C LEU A 167 0.31 -2.96 5.26
N CYS A 168 1.27 -2.55 6.09
CA CYS A 168 2.29 -1.55 5.72
C CYS A 168 3.21 -2.07 4.60
N GLY A 169 3.66 -3.31 4.70
CA GLY A 169 4.46 -3.97 3.67
C GLY A 169 3.72 -4.10 2.34
N ALA A 170 2.48 -4.57 2.39
CA ALA A 170 1.57 -4.63 1.24
C ALA A 170 1.37 -3.26 0.59
N GLY A 171 1.08 -2.25 1.43
CA GLY A 171 0.96 -0.86 1.01
C GLY A 171 2.22 -0.37 0.31
N ALA A 172 3.41 -0.61 0.87
CA ALA A 172 4.67 -0.16 0.31
C ALA A 172 4.92 -0.75 -1.10
N VAL A 173 4.65 -2.05 -1.30
CA VAL A 173 4.76 -2.71 -2.62
C VAL A 173 3.85 -2.04 -3.64
N VAL A 174 2.58 -1.80 -3.28
CA VAL A 174 1.60 -1.14 -4.16
C VAL A 174 2.04 0.30 -4.48
N GLN A 175 2.52 1.04 -3.49
CA GLN A 175 2.96 2.43 -3.64
C GLN A 175 4.21 2.54 -4.54
N VAL A 176 5.20 1.67 -4.36
CA VAL A 176 6.38 1.58 -5.24
C VAL A 176 5.96 1.25 -6.66
N TRP A 177 5.03 0.31 -6.85
CA TRP A 177 4.50 0.00 -8.17
C TRP A 177 3.76 1.19 -8.80
N GLY A 178 3.00 1.94 -8.00
CA GLY A 178 2.34 3.18 -8.41
C GLY A 178 3.34 4.21 -8.95
N HIS A 179 4.45 4.41 -8.25
CA HIS A 179 5.54 5.28 -8.72
C HIS A 179 6.14 4.77 -10.05
N LEU A 180 6.43 3.47 -10.17
CA LEU A 180 6.97 2.89 -11.41
C LEU A 180 6.00 3.05 -12.59
N LEU A 181 4.70 2.88 -12.35
CA LEU A 181 3.66 3.09 -13.36
C LEU A 181 3.63 4.55 -13.83
N LEU A 182 3.71 5.50 -12.89
CA LEU A 182 3.77 6.93 -13.18
C LEU A 182 5.01 7.28 -14.00
N ARG A 183 6.19 6.83 -13.56
CA ARG A 183 7.46 7.05 -14.25
C ARG A 183 7.44 6.49 -15.68
N ARG A 184 6.96 5.26 -15.87
CA ARG A 184 6.86 4.62 -17.19
C ARG A 184 5.85 5.30 -18.12
N THR A 185 4.78 5.88 -17.58
CA THR A 185 3.70 6.47 -18.39
C THR A 185 4.01 7.91 -18.79
N LEU A 186 4.54 8.72 -17.86
CA LEU A 186 4.83 10.13 -18.09
C LEU A 186 6.24 10.36 -18.63
N GLY A 187 7.25 9.63 -18.15
CA GLY A 187 8.64 9.77 -18.62
C GLY A 187 8.87 9.32 -20.06
N ALA A 188 8.01 8.43 -20.60
CA ALA A 188 8.09 8.03 -22.01
C ALA A 188 7.69 9.16 -22.99
N ARG A 189 6.98 10.20 -22.53
CA ARG A 189 6.59 11.35 -23.38
C ARG A 189 7.71 12.36 -23.55
N GLU A 190 8.52 12.62 -22.52
CA GLU A 190 9.67 13.54 -22.63
C GLU A 190 10.68 13.08 -23.69
N ALA A 191 10.89 11.78 -23.84
CA ALA A 191 11.80 11.20 -24.83
C ALA A 191 11.27 11.20 -26.28
N THR A 192 9.98 11.51 -26.50
CA THR A 192 9.38 11.60 -27.85
C THR A 192 9.05 13.03 -28.28
N SER A 193 9.15 14.00 -27.37
CA SER A 193 8.99 15.43 -27.64
C SER A 193 10.32 16.19 -27.78
N ALA A 194 11.45 15.49 -27.62
CA ALA A 194 12.80 15.97 -27.91
C ALA A 194 13.29 15.35 -29.23
#